data_AF-A0A3D2PW83-F1
#
_entry.id   AF-A0A3D2PW83-F1
#
_cell.length_a   1.000
_cell.length_b   1.000
_cell.length_c   1.000
_cell.angle_alpha   90.00
_cell.angle_beta   90.00
_cell.angle_gamma   90.00
#
_symmetry.space_group_name_H-M   'P 1'
#
loop_
_entity.id
_entity.type
_entity.pdbx_description
1 polymer ?
#
loop_
_entity_poly.entity_id
_entity_poly.type
_entity_poly.pdbx_seq_one_letter_code
_entity_poly.pdbx_strand_id
1 'polypeptide(L)'
;MTNRNQKARKNRLESNIQNKSEHKEKEKAKNMVWTSYLSSIVSIIAIIISLVSLFSQANYADLEYKYKLSPQIDVDGRMDMKLAVDKSVILDIDEPIFEIIQKNNLQKAYLIHSNYEVIELGIDEMENTLETDWRSQVDMNTANFETNGVQYHYEFILLEGLDESIELYLLYSRSGETDEVGIRLVSGVEMVELEKAHSDDKKYAGERILADKYSELLQNCEKYMM
;
A
#
# COMPACT_ATOMS: atom_id res chain seq x y z
N MET A 1 -54.61 78.98 -31.25
CA MET A 1 -53.58 77.92 -31.11
C MET A 1 -54.11 76.87 -30.15
N THR A 2 -54.89 75.93 -30.67
CA THR A 2 -56.01 75.34 -29.93
C THR A 2 -55.84 73.84 -29.73
N ASN A 3 -55.95 73.41 -28.47
CA ASN A 3 -56.40 72.13 -27.88
C ASN A 3 -56.05 70.78 -28.57
N ARG A 4 -56.13 70.68 -29.90
CA ARG A 4 -55.70 69.52 -30.70
C ARG A 4 -54.23 69.16 -30.51
N ASN A 5 -53.33 70.15 -30.48
CA ASN A 5 -51.90 69.88 -30.31
C ASN A 5 -51.56 69.42 -28.88
N GLN A 6 -52.29 69.89 -27.86
CA GLN A 6 -52.12 69.42 -26.48
C GLN A 6 -52.65 67.99 -26.30
N LYS A 7 -53.81 67.68 -26.89
CA LYS A 7 -54.40 66.32 -26.85
C LYS A 7 -53.51 65.31 -27.60
N ALA A 8 -52.97 65.68 -28.75
CA ALA A 8 -52.02 64.83 -29.49
C ALA A 8 -50.72 64.58 -28.70
N ARG A 9 -50.23 65.60 -27.97
CA ARG A 9 -49.02 65.47 -27.15
C ARG A 9 -49.24 64.59 -25.91
N LYS A 10 -50.42 64.70 -25.28
CA LYS A 10 -50.82 63.85 -24.15
C LYS A 10 -50.95 62.39 -24.57
N ASN A 11 -51.64 62.11 -25.68
CA ASN A 11 -51.79 60.75 -26.20
C ASN A 11 -50.45 60.09 -26.57
N ARG A 12 -49.49 60.87 -27.11
CA ARG A 12 -48.13 60.37 -27.39
C ARG A 12 -47.33 60.07 -26.12
N LEU A 13 -47.56 60.82 -25.04
CA LEU A 13 -46.88 60.60 -23.77
C LEU A 13 -47.41 59.34 -23.09
N GLU A 14 -48.72 59.17 -23.07
CA GLU A 14 -49.39 57.96 -22.53
C GLU A 14 -48.99 56.71 -23.33
N SER A 15 -48.94 56.77 -24.66
CA SER A 15 -48.46 55.64 -25.48
C SER A 15 -47.00 55.28 -25.22
N ASN A 16 -46.13 56.27 -24.99
CA ASN A 16 -44.72 56.02 -24.69
C ASN A 16 -44.52 55.41 -23.30
N ILE A 17 -45.33 55.83 -22.32
CA ILE A 17 -45.31 55.25 -20.96
C ILE A 17 -45.78 53.80 -21.01
N GLN A 18 -46.86 53.53 -21.74
CA GLN A 18 -47.43 52.18 -21.89
C GLN A 18 -46.47 51.23 -22.62
N ASN A 19 -45.84 51.68 -23.71
CA ASN A 19 -44.79 50.91 -24.40
C ASN A 19 -43.59 50.60 -23.48
N LYS A 20 -43.20 51.56 -22.62
CA LYS A 20 -42.07 51.38 -21.69
C LYS A 20 -42.42 50.40 -20.55
N SER A 21 -43.65 50.42 -20.04
CA SER A 21 -44.10 49.44 -19.04
C SER A 21 -44.20 48.03 -19.62
N GLU A 22 -44.75 47.89 -20.83
CA GLU A 22 -44.84 46.59 -21.52
C GLU A 22 -43.44 46.02 -21.82
N HIS A 23 -42.48 46.86 -22.22
CA HIS A 23 -41.11 46.43 -22.45
C HIS A 23 -40.44 45.92 -21.15
N LYS A 24 -40.71 46.60 -20.02
CA LYS A 24 -40.16 46.23 -18.71
C LYS A 24 -40.79 44.95 -18.14
N GLU A 25 -42.08 44.71 -18.39
CA GLU A 25 -42.73 43.44 -18.05
C GLU A 25 -42.22 42.28 -18.93
N LYS A 26 -42.04 42.51 -20.23
CA LYS A 26 -41.44 41.50 -21.13
C LYS A 26 -40.01 41.13 -20.72
N GLU A 27 -39.19 42.09 -20.29
CA GLU A 27 -37.86 41.81 -19.74
C GLU A 27 -37.91 41.01 -18.44
N LYS A 28 -38.81 41.35 -17.51
CA LYS A 28 -38.97 40.60 -16.26
C LYS A 28 -39.41 39.16 -16.51
N ALA A 29 -40.38 38.95 -17.41
CA ALA A 29 -40.84 37.61 -17.78
C ALA A 29 -39.71 36.79 -18.42
N LYS A 30 -38.91 37.40 -19.31
CA LYS A 30 -37.76 36.74 -19.93
C LYS A 30 -36.68 36.36 -18.90
N ASN A 31 -36.40 37.24 -17.93
CA ASN A 31 -35.43 36.96 -16.87
C ASN A 31 -35.93 35.85 -15.93
N MET A 32 -37.23 35.85 -15.58
CA MET A 32 -37.84 34.80 -14.74
C MET A 32 -37.73 33.43 -15.41
N VAL A 33 -38.01 33.35 -16.71
CA VAL A 33 -37.85 32.13 -17.51
C VAL A 33 -36.37 31.69 -17.56
N TRP A 34 -35.43 32.62 -17.76
CA TRP A 34 -34.00 32.33 -17.72
C TRP A 34 -33.53 31.79 -16.36
N THR A 35 -34.01 32.34 -15.25
CA THR A 35 -33.68 31.85 -13.91
C THR A 35 -34.21 30.44 -13.65
N SER A 36 -35.39 30.10 -14.17
CA SER A 36 -35.95 28.74 -14.07
C SER A 36 -35.15 27.72 -14.90
N TYR A 37 -34.64 28.12 -16.08
CA TYR A 37 -33.73 27.26 -16.85
C TYR A 37 -32.41 27.04 -16.10
N LEU A 38 -31.84 28.09 -15.51
CA LEU A 38 -30.59 27.99 -14.76
C LEU A 38 -30.73 27.09 -13.53
N SER A 39 -31.82 27.23 -12.75
CA SER A 39 -32.06 26.37 -11.59
C SER A 39 -32.21 24.90 -11.99
N SER A 40 -32.90 24.64 -13.11
CA SER A 40 -33.10 23.29 -13.64
C SER A 40 -31.77 22.64 -14.03
N ILE A 41 -30.87 23.39 -14.67
CA ILE A 41 -29.53 22.92 -15.05
C ILE A 41 -28.71 22.56 -13.81
N VAL A 42 -28.71 23.41 -12.78
CA VAL A 42 -27.97 23.17 -11.54
C VAL A 42 -28.48 21.91 -10.83
N SER A 43 -29.80 21.70 -10.78
CA SER A 43 -30.38 20.48 -10.19
C SER A 43 -30.00 19.22 -10.95
N ILE A 44 -29.96 19.27 -12.29
CA ILE A 44 -29.53 18.13 -13.12
C ILE A 44 -28.06 17.80 -12.85
N ILE A 45 -27.19 18.81 -12.77
CA ILE A 45 -25.77 18.59 -12.46
C ILE A 45 -25.59 17.97 -11.07
N ALA A 46 -26.34 18.42 -10.07
CA ALA A 46 -26.31 17.85 -8.73
C ALA A 46 -26.70 16.36 -8.72
N ILE A 47 -27.74 15.99 -9.46
CA ILE A 47 -28.17 14.58 -9.59
C ILE A 47 -27.08 13.73 -10.24
N ILE A 48 -26.43 14.25 -11.29
CA ILE A 48 -25.32 13.55 -11.97
C ILE A 48 -24.16 13.33 -11.00
N ILE A 49 -23.78 14.35 -10.22
CA ILE A 49 -22.70 14.23 -9.22
C ILE A 49 -23.05 13.18 -8.15
N SER A 50 -24.30 13.17 -7.65
CA SER A 50 -24.75 12.17 -6.68
C SER A 50 -24.75 10.75 -7.25
N LEU A 51 -25.17 10.57 -8.49
CA LEU A 51 -25.11 9.26 -9.17
C LEU A 51 -23.67 8.78 -9.35
N VAL A 52 -22.77 9.67 -9.81
CA VAL A 52 -21.33 9.35 -9.94
C VAL A 52 -20.72 8.98 -8.60
N SER A 53 -21.09 9.67 -7.51
CA SER A 53 -20.62 9.34 -6.15
C SER A 53 -21.12 7.97 -5.67
N LEU A 54 -22.38 7.60 -5.96
CA LEU A 54 -22.93 6.29 -5.64
C LEU A 54 -22.24 5.16 -6.42
N PHE A 55 -22.00 5.35 -7.72
CA PHE A 55 -21.24 4.40 -8.53
C PHE A 55 -19.78 4.29 -8.07
N SER A 56 -19.18 5.41 -7.68
CA SER A 56 -17.83 5.44 -7.12
C SER A 56 -17.76 4.68 -5.79
N GLN A 57 -18.71 4.89 -4.87
CA GLN A 57 -18.75 4.15 -3.60
C GLN A 57 -19.00 2.64 -3.79
N ALA A 58 -19.88 2.26 -4.71
CA ALA A 58 -20.11 0.84 -5.03
C ALA A 58 -18.87 0.18 -5.65
N ASN A 59 -18.13 0.91 -6.51
CA ASN A 59 -16.86 0.44 -7.05
C ASN A 59 -15.78 0.38 -5.96
N TYR A 60 -15.69 1.37 -5.06
CA TYR A 60 -14.73 1.35 -3.94
C TYR A 60 -15.03 0.22 -2.96
N ALA A 61 -16.29 -0.12 -2.71
CA ALA A 61 -16.68 -1.23 -1.86
C ALA A 61 -16.37 -2.61 -2.51
N ASP A 62 -16.61 -2.78 -3.81
CA ASP A 62 -16.22 -4.00 -4.56
C ASP A 62 -14.69 -4.11 -4.68
N LEU A 63 -14.01 -2.98 -4.85
CA LEU A 63 -12.55 -2.90 -4.82
C LEU A 63 -12.03 -3.31 -3.44
N GLU A 64 -12.48 -2.70 -2.34
CA GLU A 64 -12.05 -3.03 -0.97
C GLU A 64 -12.30 -4.51 -0.62
N TYR A 65 -13.41 -5.08 -1.11
CA TYR A 65 -13.71 -6.49 -0.95
C TYR A 65 -12.79 -7.40 -1.77
N LYS A 66 -12.42 -7.01 -3.00
CA LYS A 66 -11.40 -7.71 -3.82
C LYS A 66 -9.98 -7.54 -3.29
N TYR A 67 -9.65 -6.42 -2.65
CA TYR A 67 -8.35 -6.15 -2.01
C TYR A 67 -8.11 -7.04 -0.77
N LYS A 68 -9.17 -7.45 -0.07
CA LYS A 68 -9.07 -8.34 1.09
C LYS A 68 -8.94 -9.84 0.74
N LEU A 69 -9.12 -10.23 -0.52
CA LEU A 69 -9.29 -11.64 -0.92
C LEU A 69 -8.41 -12.13 -2.09
N SER A 70 -7.52 -11.30 -2.62
CA SER A 70 -6.55 -11.75 -3.63
C SER A 70 -5.38 -10.78 -3.67
N PRO A 71 -4.11 -11.24 -3.51
CA PRO A 71 -2.97 -10.36 -3.66
C PRO A 71 -2.95 -9.88 -5.11
N GLN A 72 -3.15 -8.59 -5.29
CA GLN A 72 -2.92 -7.92 -6.56
C GLN A 72 -1.44 -8.00 -6.87
N ILE A 73 -1.14 -8.30 -8.14
CA ILE A 73 0.13 -7.94 -8.76
C ILE A 73 0.16 -6.41 -8.70
N ASP A 74 0.77 -5.89 -7.65
CA ASP A 74 1.04 -4.48 -7.48
C ASP A 74 2.29 -4.20 -8.33
N VAL A 75 2.19 -3.28 -9.28
CA VAL A 75 3.36 -2.58 -9.79
C VAL A 75 3.62 -1.44 -8.80
N ASP A 76 3.87 -1.86 -7.55
CA ASP A 76 4.35 -1.00 -6.47
C ASP A 76 5.87 -1.04 -6.55
N GLY A 77 6.57 0.09 -6.51
CA GLY A 77 8.03 0.11 -6.52
C GLY A 77 8.67 -0.64 -5.35
N ARG A 78 7.86 -1.12 -4.41
CA ARG A 78 8.25 -1.91 -3.25
C ARG A 78 8.77 -3.28 -3.66
N MET A 79 10.01 -3.55 -3.25
CA MET A 79 10.65 -4.84 -3.39
C MET A 79 10.05 -5.80 -2.38
N ASP A 80 9.48 -6.89 -2.86
CA ASP A 80 8.85 -7.91 -2.02
C ASP A 80 9.55 -9.25 -2.23
N MET A 81 9.66 -10.06 -1.18
CA MET A 81 10.31 -11.37 -1.24
C MET A 81 9.41 -12.42 -0.63
N LYS A 82 9.19 -13.51 -1.38
CA LYS A 82 8.40 -14.64 -0.94
C LYS A 82 9.30 -15.81 -0.61
N LEU A 83 8.94 -16.48 0.48
CA LEU A 83 9.49 -17.77 0.86
C LEU A 83 8.43 -18.83 0.58
N ALA A 84 8.77 -19.80 -0.26
CA ALA A 84 8.09 -21.09 -0.32
C ALA A 84 8.95 -22.14 0.38
N VAL A 85 8.31 -23.15 0.94
CA VAL A 85 8.99 -24.28 1.57
C VAL A 85 8.60 -25.54 0.82
N ASP A 86 9.58 -26.23 0.24
CA ASP A 86 9.38 -27.55 -0.35
C ASP A 86 9.92 -28.63 0.59
N LYS A 87 9.14 -29.68 0.82
CA LYS A 87 9.56 -30.81 1.65
C LYS A 87 10.31 -31.80 0.77
N SER A 88 11.65 -31.77 0.82
CA SER A 88 12.43 -32.76 0.11
C SER A 88 12.41 -34.11 0.85
N VAL A 89 11.80 -35.12 0.21
CA VAL A 89 11.58 -36.49 0.75
C VAL A 89 12.90 -37.21 1.09
N ILE A 90 14.03 -36.68 0.64
CA ILE A 90 15.36 -37.31 0.78
C ILE A 90 16.06 -36.89 2.07
N LEU A 91 15.79 -35.68 2.60
CA LEU A 91 16.52 -35.12 3.75
C LEU A 91 15.64 -34.78 4.97
N ASP A 92 14.30 -34.81 4.86
CA ASP A 92 13.38 -34.41 5.93
C ASP A 92 13.65 -32.97 6.45
N ILE A 93 14.27 -32.15 5.59
CA ILE A 93 14.56 -30.74 5.81
C ILE A 93 13.66 -29.95 4.86
N ASP A 94 13.00 -28.95 5.42
CA ASP A 94 12.25 -27.95 4.68
C ASP A 94 13.24 -27.14 3.80
N GLU A 95 13.15 -27.28 2.48
CA GLU A 95 14.01 -26.54 1.54
C GLU A 95 13.36 -25.17 1.26
N PRO A 96 14.02 -24.05 1.63
CA PRO A 96 13.50 -22.74 1.28
C PRO A 96 13.69 -22.52 -0.21
N ILE A 97 12.66 -21.98 -0.85
CA ILE A 97 12.70 -21.44 -2.20
C ILE A 97 12.40 -19.95 -2.08
N PHE A 98 13.35 -19.12 -2.51
CA PHE A 98 13.21 -17.67 -2.47
C PHE A 98 12.77 -17.15 -3.83
N GLU A 99 11.74 -16.32 -3.85
CA GLU A 99 11.29 -15.61 -5.05
C GLU A 99 11.28 -14.12 -4.77
N ILE A 100 12.03 -13.34 -5.55
CA ILE A 100 12.07 -11.88 -5.42
C ILE A 100 11.16 -11.25 -6.44
N ILE A 101 10.12 -10.60 -5.93
CA ILE A 101 9.13 -9.91 -6.73
C ILE A 101 9.74 -8.60 -7.21
N GLN A 102 9.56 -8.30 -8.50
CA GLN A 102 10.07 -7.08 -9.13
C GLN A 102 11.59 -6.91 -9.05
N LYS A 103 12.35 -8.00 -9.23
CA LYS A 103 13.82 -8.03 -9.35
C LYS A 103 14.42 -6.92 -10.24
N ASN A 104 13.70 -6.47 -11.27
CA ASN A 104 14.13 -5.38 -12.16
C ASN A 104 14.22 -4.00 -11.49
N ASN A 105 13.56 -3.82 -10.34
CA ASN A 105 13.57 -2.58 -9.56
C ASN A 105 14.62 -2.61 -8.44
N LEU A 106 15.33 -3.74 -8.27
CA LEU A 106 16.37 -3.91 -7.27
C LEU A 106 17.67 -3.26 -7.74
N GLN A 107 18.26 -2.41 -6.91
CA GLN A 107 19.56 -1.79 -7.15
C GLN A 107 20.69 -2.57 -6.51
N LYS A 108 20.52 -2.98 -5.24
CA LYS A 108 21.48 -3.81 -4.50
C LYS A 108 20.76 -4.72 -3.51
N ALA A 109 21.44 -5.79 -3.12
CA ALA A 109 20.97 -6.65 -2.05
C ALA A 109 22.14 -7.12 -1.19
N TYR A 110 21.86 -7.33 0.09
CA TYR A 110 22.84 -7.75 1.08
C TYR A 110 22.27 -8.86 1.96
N LEU A 111 23.08 -9.90 2.19
CA LEU A 111 22.85 -10.89 3.23
C LEU A 111 23.67 -10.47 4.46
N ILE A 112 23.02 -10.36 5.60
CA ILE A 112 23.64 -10.01 6.88
C ILE A 112 23.46 -11.20 7.81
N HIS A 113 24.56 -11.89 8.06
CA HIS A 113 24.59 -13.05 8.94
C HIS A 113 24.36 -12.66 10.40
N SER A 114 24.06 -13.65 11.26
CA SER A 114 23.78 -13.43 12.69
C SER A 114 24.95 -12.78 13.47
N ASN A 115 26.18 -12.92 12.97
CA ASN A 115 27.40 -12.31 13.48
C ASN A 115 27.69 -10.90 12.91
N TYR A 116 26.76 -10.35 12.12
CA TYR A 116 26.86 -9.07 11.42
C TYR A 116 27.91 -9.00 10.29
N GLU A 117 28.40 -10.16 9.82
CA GLU A 117 29.13 -10.20 8.55
C GLU A 117 28.15 -9.95 7.41
N VAL A 118 28.58 -9.14 6.43
CA VAL A 118 27.76 -8.70 5.31
C VAL A 118 28.33 -9.27 4.01
N ILE A 119 27.46 -9.86 3.20
CA ILE A 119 27.75 -10.31 1.84
C ILE A 119 26.86 -9.53 0.89
N GLU A 120 27.46 -8.85 -0.09
CA GLU A 120 26.70 -8.26 -1.21
C GLU A 120 26.24 -9.40 -2.13
N LEU A 121 24.93 -9.46 -2.39
CA LEU A 121 24.31 -10.47 -3.22
C LEU A 121 24.25 -9.96 -4.66
N GLY A 122 24.81 -10.75 -5.58
CA GLY A 122 24.64 -10.50 -7.01
C GLY A 122 23.19 -10.70 -7.41
N ILE A 123 22.53 -9.66 -7.93
CA ILE A 123 21.08 -9.66 -8.23
C ILE A 123 20.69 -10.91 -9.02
N ASP A 124 21.41 -11.25 -10.10
CA ASP A 124 21.05 -12.39 -10.95
C ASP A 124 21.09 -13.74 -10.23
N GLU A 125 22.00 -13.91 -9.26
CA GLU A 125 22.27 -15.19 -8.59
C GLU A 125 21.72 -15.27 -7.16
N MET A 126 21.17 -14.17 -6.63
CA MET A 126 20.87 -14.03 -5.21
C MET A 126 19.93 -15.10 -4.64
N GLU A 127 18.91 -15.52 -5.37
CA GLU A 127 17.98 -16.57 -4.93
C GLU A 127 18.75 -17.88 -4.67
N ASN A 128 19.59 -18.29 -5.61
CA ASN A 128 20.44 -19.47 -5.47
C ASN A 128 21.46 -19.32 -4.33
N THR A 129 22.03 -18.12 -4.16
CA THR A 129 22.97 -17.83 -3.07
C THR A 129 22.29 -17.96 -1.71
N LEU A 130 21.09 -17.40 -1.54
CA LEU A 130 20.30 -17.50 -0.32
C LEU A 130 19.95 -18.95 0.00
N GLU A 131 19.49 -19.72 -1.00
CA GLU A 131 19.20 -21.15 -0.80
C GLU A 131 20.43 -21.95 -0.38
N THR A 132 21.57 -21.71 -1.04
CA THR A 132 22.81 -22.45 -0.79
C THR A 132 23.42 -22.11 0.57
N ASP A 133 23.44 -20.82 0.91
CA ASP A 133 23.98 -20.36 2.19
C ASP A 133 23.13 -20.89 3.35
N TRP A 134 21.81 -20.75 3.24
CA TRP A 134 20.88 -21.26 4.25
C TRP A 134 21.00 -22.77 4.46
N ARG A 135 21.06 -23.55 3.36
CA ARG A 135 21.31 -25.00 3.43
C ARG A 135 22.59 -25.31 4.19
N SER A 136 23.69 -24.61 3.86
CA SER A 136 24.98 -24.81 4.54
C SER A 136 24.88 -24.52 6.04
N GLN A 137 24.14 -23.48 6.46
CA GLN A 137 24.00 -23.15 7.87
C GLN A 137 23.15 -24.16 8.64
N VAL A 138 22.06 -24.62 8.04
CA VAL A 138 21.21 -25.67 8.64
C VAL A 138 22.00 -26.98 8.75
N ASP A 139 22.75 -27.37 7.72
CA ASP A 139 23.59 -28.57 7.72
C ASP A 139 24.72 -28.51 8.78
N MET A 140 25.24 -27.31 9.05
CA MET A 140 26.22 -27.08 10.11
C MET A 140 25.65 -27.18 11.54
N ASN A 141 24.32 -27.24 11.69
CA ASN A 141 23.57 -27.53 12.91
C ASN A 141 24.04 -26.77 14.17
N THR A 142 24.52 -25.54 14.01
CA THR A 142 24.93 -24.69 15.14
C THR A 142 23.98 -23.53 15.24
N ALA A 143 23.06 -23.59 16.20
CA ALA A 143 22.11 -22.51 16.47
C ALA A 143 22.84 -21.19 16.73
N ASN A 144 22.32 -20.09 16.18
CA ASN A 144 22.90 -18.77 16.46
C ASN A 144 22.65 -18.37 17.93
N PHE A 145 21.51 -18.78 18.49
CA PHE A 145 21.27 -18.74 19.94
C PHE A 145 20.20 -19.75 20.36
N GLU A 146 20.13 -19.99 21.68
CA GLU A 146 19.12 -20.85 22.30
C GLU A 146 18.44 -20.10 23.45
N THR A 147 17.13 -20.27 23.59
CA THR A 147 16.37 -19.75 24.72
C THR A 147 15.20 -20.67 25.05
N ASN A 148 14.98 -20.93 26.35
CA ASN A 148 13.89 -21.80 26.84
C ASN A 148 13.78 -23.16 26.12
N GLY A 149 14.92 -23.77 25.75
CA GLY A 149 14.96 -25.07 25.06
C GLY A 149 14.58 -25.01 23.57
N VAL A 150 14.50 -23.81 22.99
CA VAL A 150 14.28 -23.59 21.55
C VAL A 150 15.55 -22.99 20.96
N GLN A 151 16.03 -23.62 19.90
CA GLN A 151 17.18 -23.20 19.13
C GLN A 151 16.73 -22.36 17.94
N TYR A 152 17.46 -21.29 17.65
CA TYR A 152 17.14 -20.36 16.57
C TYR A 152 18.32 -20.22 15.62
N HIS A 153 18.01 -20.28 14.34
CA HIS A 153 18.87 -19.82 13.27
C HIS A 153 18.24 -18.60 12.61
N TYR A 154 19.00 -17.55 12.34
CA TYR A 154 18.47 -16.33 11.75
C TYR A 154 19.51 -15.56 10.95
N GLU A 155 19.00 -14.85 9.95
CA GLU A 155 19.75 -13.96 9.07
C GLU A 155 18.86 -12.80 8.64
N PHE A 156 19.49 -11.74 8.14
CA PHE A 156 18.78 -10.62 7.57
C PHE A 156 19.10 -10.44 6.09
N ILE A 157 18.08 -10.08 5.32
CA ILE A 157 18.20 -9.81 3.89
C ILE A 157 17.77 -8.36 3.70
N LEU A 158 18.70 -7.53 3.25
CA LEU A 158 18.48 -6.10 3.02
C LEU A 158 18.43 -5.84 1.52
N LEU A 159 17.35 -5.24 1.05
CA LEU A 159 17.13 -4.91 -0.35
C LEU A 159 17.10 -3.38 -0.51
N GLU A 160 17.85 -2.87 -1.48
CA GLU A 160 17.87 -1.46 -1.87
C GLU A 160 17.30 -1.31 -3.29
N GLY A 161 16.25 -0.50 -3.43
CA GLY A 161 15.56 -0.26 -4.70
C GLY A 161 16.20 0.86 -5.49
N LEU A 162 15.89 0.93 -6.79
CA LEU A 162 16.35 2.02 -7.67
C LEU A 162 15.86 3.41 -7.23
N ASP A 163 14.82 3.47 -6.41
CA ASP A 163 14.27 4.69 -5.82
C ASP A 163 14.85 4.99 -4.42
N GLU A 164 15.95 4.33 -4.04
CA GLU A 164 16.57 4.40 -2.72
C GLU A 164 15.68 3.87 -1.59
N SER A 165 14.60 3.15 -1.92
CA SER A 165 13.79 2.44 -0.91
C SER A 165 14.61 1.30 -0.29
N ILE A 166 14.43 1.10 1.01
CA ILE A 166 15.11 0.06 1.78
C ILE A 166 14.06 -0.86 2.37
N GLU A 167 14.16 -2.15 2.08
CA GLU A 167 13.31 -3.19 2.66
C GLU A 167 14.20 -4.22 3.37
N LEU A 168 13.87 -4.52 4.62
CA LEU A 168 14.61 -5.46 5.47
C LEU A 168 13.74 -6.68 5.75
N TYR A 169 14.30 -7.86 5.58
CA TYR A 169 13.67 -9.13 5.90
C TYR A 169 14.48 -9.85 6.97
N LEU A 170 13.77 -10.52 7.87
CA LEU A 170 14.32 -11.49 8.80
C LEU A 170 13.95 -12.88 8.32
N LEU A 171 14.96 -13.66 7.95
CA LEU A 171 14.85 -15.09 7.70
C LEU A 171 15.23 -15.82 8.98
N TYR A 172 14.37 -16.69 9.50
CA TYR A 172 14.72 -17.50 10.66
C TYR A 172 14.09 -18.89 10.63
N SER A 173 14.75 -19.85 11.27
CA SER A 173 14.15 -21.12 11.66
C SER A 173 14.26 -21.30 13.17
N ARG A 174 13.38 -22.16 13.68
CA ARG A 174 13.40 -22.58 15.07
C ARG A 174 13.27 -24.09 15.15
N SER A 175 14.04 -24.72 16.03
CA SER A 175 14.00 -26.16 16.27
C SER A 175 13.96 -26.42 17.79
N GLY A 176 13.26 -27.48 18.22
CA GLY A 176 12.99 -27.74 19.63
C GLY A 176 11.71 -28.52 19.88
N GLU A 177 11.07 -28.31 21.04
CA GLU A 177 10.08 -29.18 21.74
C GLU A 177 8.91 -29.79 20.92
N THR A 178 8.65 -29.32 19.70
CA THR A 178 7.71 -29.94 18.75
C THR A 178 8.36 -29.90 17.36
N ASP A 179 8.51 -31.07 16.71
CA ASP A 179 9.27 -31.41 15.49
C ASP A 179 8.98 -30.59 14.20
N GLU A 180 8.41 -29.38 14.27
CA GLU A 180 8.25 -28.50 13.12
C GLU A 180 9.36 -27.45 13.10
N VAL A 181 10.43 -27.77 12.37
CA VAL A 181 11.44 -26.81 11.92
C VAL A 181 10.78 -25.88 10.90
N GLY A 182 10.05 -24.88 11.37
CA GLY A 182 9.43 -23.90 10.49
C GLY A 182 10.44 -22.83 10.08
N ILE A 183 10.80 -22.79 8.79
CA ILE A 183 11.51 -21.65 8.20
C ILE A 183 10.48 -20.54 7.94
N ARG A 184 10.80 -19.32 8.35
CA ARG A 184 9.94 -18.15 8.19
C ARG A 184 10.76 -16.98 7.66
N LEU A 185 10.14 -16.24 6.76
CA LEU A 185 10.62 -14.96 6.27
C LEU A 185 9.60 -13.91 6.67
N VAL A 186 10.02 -12.88 7.39
CA VAL A 186 9.13 -11.83 7.90
C VAL A 186 9.72 -10.45 7.70
N SER A 187 8.85 -9.46 7.48
CA SER A 187 9.25 -8.05 7.35
C SER A 187 8.16 -7.09 7.82
N GLY A 188 8.54 -5.83 8.05
CA GLY A 188 7.59 -4.74 8.27
C GLY A 188 6.54 -5.00 9.35
N VAL A 189 5.27 -5.10 8.95
CA VAL A 189 4.13 -5.27 9.89
C VAL A 189 4.13 -6.63 10.57
N GLU A 190 4.66 -7.67 9.91
CA GLU A 190 4.75 -9.02 10.47
C GLU A 190 5.71 -9.07 11.67
N MET A 191 6.66 -8.13 11.75
CA MET A 191 7.54 -7.97 12.92
C MET A 191 6.78 -7.58 14.19
N VAL A 192 5.67 -6.84 14.04
CA VAL A 192 4.80 -6.48 15.18
C VAL A 192 4.10 -7.71 15.73
N GLU A 193 3.72 -8.65 14.85
CA GLU A 193 3.19 -9.93 15.25
C GLU A 193 4.27 -10.78 15.93
N LEU A 194 5.50 -10.80 15.39
CA LEU A 194 6.64 -11.50 15.99
C LEU A 194 6.98 -10.99 17.41
N GLU A 195 6.88 -9.68 17.63
CA GLU A 195 7.15 -9.05 18.93
C GLU A 195 6.05 -9.33 19.96
N LYS A 196 4.78 -9.32 19.54
CA LYS A 196 3.63 -9.27 20.45
C LYS A 196 2.83 -10.55 20.54
N ALA A 197 2.89 -11.41 19.54
CA ALA A 197 2.22 -12.70 19.59
C ALA A 197 2.82 -13.51 20.74
N HIS A 198 1.93 -14.05 21.58
CA HIS A 198 2.32 -14.93 22.67
C HIS A 198 3.35 -14.33 23.65
N SER A 199 3.23 -13.03 23.95
CA SER A 199 4.09 -12.30 24.90
C SER A 199 4.20 -12.98 26.27
N ASP A 200 3.12 -13.63 26.72
CA ASP A 200 3.05 -14.34 28.01
C ASP A 200 3.66 -15.76 27.97
N ASP A 201 4.00 -16.28 26.79
CA ASP A 201 4.53 -17.62 26.62
C ASP A 201 6.06 -17.59 26.44
N LYS A 202 6.75 -18.38 27.27
CA LYS A 202 8.21 -18.44 27.31
C LYS A 202 8.79 -19.10 26.07
N LYS A 203 8.04 -19.99 25.41
CA LYS A 203 8.54 -20.69 24.22
C LYS A 203 8.77 -19.76 23.02
N TYR A 204 8.13 -18.59 23.00
CA TYR A 204 8.29 -17.58 21.95
C TYR A 204 9.24 -16.44 22.37
N ALA A 205 10.01 -16.62 23.44
CA ALA A 205 10.95 -15.59 23.89
C ALA A 205 12.02 -15.25 22.85
N GLY A 206 12.42 -16.21 22.00
CA GLY A 206 13.39 -15.96 20.94
C GLY A 206 12.85 -15.08 19.83
N GLU A 207 11.57 -15.18 19.50
CA GLU A 207 10.92 -14.35 18.47
C GLU A 207 10.93 -12.86 18.85
N ARG A 208 10.78 -12.55 20.14
CA ARG A 208 10.93 -11.19 20.67
C ARG A 208 12.36 -10.66 20.57
N ILE A 209 13.36 -11.50 20.88
CA ILE A 209 14.78 -11.16 20.72
C ILE A 209 15.11 -10.88 19.24
N LEU A 210 14.55 -11.67 18.32
CA LEU A 210 14.70 -11.46 16.88
C LEU A 210 14.05 -10.15 16.43
N ALA A 211 12.87 -9.81 16.95
CA ALA A 211 12.21 -8.54 16.67
C ALA A 211 13.01 -7.32 17.15
N ASP A 212 13.65 -7.43 18.33
CA ASP A 212 14.54 -6.38 18.84
C ASP A 212 15.77 -6.22 17.94
N LYS A 213 16.42 -7.33 17.55
CA LYS A 213 17.58 -7.32 16.65
C LYS A 213 17.25 -6.74 15.27
N TYR A 214 16.11 -7.10 14.71
CA TYR A 214 15.61 -6.53 13.46
C TYR A 214 15.44 -5.01 13.58
N SER A 215 14.82 -4.54 14.67
CA SER A 215 14.60 -3.10 14.90
C SER A 215 15.91 -2.34 15.07
N GLU A 216 16.90 -2.93 15.75
CA GLU A 216 18.23 -2.36 15.88
C GLU A 216 18.94 -2.25 14.52
N LEU A 217 18.86 -3.29 13.70
CA LEU A 217 19.47 -3.31 12.37
C LEU A 217 18.81 -2.29 11.45
N LEU A 218 17.47 -2.24 11.42
CA LEU A 218 16.72 -1.27 10.60
C LEU A 218 17.10 0.17 10.93
N GLN A 219 17.29 0.52 12.20
CA GLN A 219 17.72 1.86 12.62
C GLN A 219 19.17 2.19 12.21
N ASN A 220 19.97 1.18 11.90
CA ASN A 220 21.39 1.29 11.58
C ASN A 220 21.73 0.73 10.20
N CYS A 221 20.76 0.58 9.30
CA CYS A 221 20.90 -0.16 8.06
C CYS A 221 22.00 0.39 7.14
N GLU A 222 22.20 1.71 7.14
CA GLU A 222 23.26 2.39 6.38
C GLU A 222 24.67 1.85 6.67
N LYS A 223 24.92 1.36 7.89
CA LYS A 223 26.23 0.79 8.26
C LYS A 223 26.54 -0.51 7.54
N TYR A 224 25.50 -1.21 7.08
CA TYR A 224 25.59 -2.52 6.45
C TYR A 224 25.45 -2.45 4.92
N MET A 225 25.39 -1.24 4.36
CA MET A 225 25.31 -0.97 2.90
C MET A 225 26.65 -0.44 2.33
N MET A 226 27.72 -0.44 3.14
CA MET A 226 29.06 0.07 2.79
C MET A 226 30.05 -1.05 2.51
#